data_AF-A0A7W1W0C3-F1
#
_entry.id   AF-A0A7W1W0C3-F1
#
_cell.length_a   1.000
_cell.length_b   1.000
_cell.length_c   1.000
_cell.angle_alpha   90.00
_cell.angle_beta   90.00
_cell.angle_gamma   90.00
#
_symmetry.space_group_name_H-M   'P 1'
#
loop_
_entity.id
_entity.type
_entity.pdbx_description
1 polymer ?
#
loop_
_entity_poly.entity_id
_entity_poly.type
_entity_poly.pdbx_seq_one_letter_code
_entity_poly.pdbx_strand_id
1 'polypeptide(L)'
;MNAIELAAFSDLFHAATLNCFGHAMAYSLSETESRLLSTRILEETGLVIGWKSLKNYSIYIAGEGNSKAENPSVSSLDTLARFVMHAPYTNEAERKKIAGHYPFWFEYKNHFALDITEESDNIGSVKETSVTKQKKPLYGKLFWLMLFSILLAGGIVYFEKTSDRKAFKADFSTVNLLKSGWSIKNPDTVYWSRHLENPGYLTLFTLRGDSWPDTLPIQPAIRNLVYRKLSGSAHFTTSIYMDDFLPSARWQQAGLILMEDTSPTAKNARISVAYNDEFGGYHQSPEIIVQVITSLGPGCDKPEEIAHHLLFKTDSIVANPGLTQNFNHTALRIERNGNHYRVLYASGASRNTAFHEVVTRDLSFNPKYAGIFALKGYVDDTAVMAVKFKSVEINAE
;
A
#
# COMPACT_ATOMS: atom_id res chain seq x y z
N MET A 1 32.10 -5.74 17.82
CA MET A 1 31.01 -6.63 18.25
C MET A 1 31.57 -8.05 18.29
N ASN A 2 31.35 -8.81 19.37
CA ASN A 2 31.79 -10.22 19.40
C ASN A 2 30.83 -11.11 18.58
N ALA A 3 31.18 -12.38 18.35
CA ALA A 3 30.38 -13.27 17.50
C ALA A 3 28.94 -13.48 18.01
N ILE A 4 28.75 -13.58 19.33
CA ILE A 4 27.43 -13.74 19.95
C ILE A 4 26.59 -12.47 19.77
N GLU A 5 27.19 -11.30 19.97
CA GLU A 5 26.52 -10.02 19.77
C GLU A 5 26.15 -9.79 18.31
N LEU A 6 26.99 -10.24 17.37
CA LEU A 6 26.71 -10.16 15.94
C LEU A 6 25.52 -11.06 15.57
N ALA A 7 25.48 -12.27 16.11
CA ALA A 7 24.35 -13.18 15.92
C ALA A 7 23.06 -12.59 16.52
N ALA A 8 23.11 -12.07 17.74
CA ALA A 8 21.98 -11.43 18.40
C ALA A 8 21.50 -10.18 17.64
N PHE A 9 22.43 -9.39 17.07
CA PHE A 9 22.07 -8.25 16.25
C PHE A 9 21.42 -8.67 14.93
N SER A 10 21.96 -9.69 14.25
CA SER A 10 21.40 -10.23 13.02
C SER A 10 19.98 -10.72 13.25
N ASP A 11 19.76 -11.49 14.32
CA ASP A 11 18.46 -11.99 14.72
C ASP A 11 17.49 -10.85 15.04
N LEU A 12 17.91 -9.88 15.86
CA LEU A 12 17.11 -8.70 16.20
C LEU A 12 16.69 -7.91 14.96
N PHE A 13 17.61 -7.73 14.01
CA PHE A 13 17.32 -7.01 12.78
C PHE A 13 16.34 -7.79 11.89
N HIS A 14 16.49 -9.12 11.79
CA HIS A 14 15.52 -9.95 11.09
C HIS A 14 14.12 -9.89 11.74
N ALA A 15 14.04 -9.98 13.07
CA ALA A 15 12.78 -9.81 13.80
C ALA A 15 12.15 -8.43 13.55
N ALA A 16 12.95 -7.36 13.52
CA ALA A 16 12.46 -6.02 13.18
C ALA A 16 11.92 -5.95 11.74
N THR A 17 12.62 -6.54 10.77
CA THR A 17 12.12 -6.60 9.38
C THR A 17 10.85 -7.43 9.26
N LEU A 18 10.76 -8.56 9.97
CA LEU A 18 9.57 -9.41 10.00
C LEU A 18 8.37 -8.67 10.60
N ASN A 19 8.55 -7.97 11.72
CA ASN A 19 7.50 -7.15 12.33
C ASN A 19 7.04 -6.02 11.41
N CYS A 20 7.96 -5.40 10.67
CA CYS A 20 7.63 -4.29 9.78
C CYS A 20 6.93 -4.74 8.48
N PHE A 21 7.42 -5.79 7.82
CA PHE A 21 6.98 -6.18 6.47
C PHE A 21 6.10 -7.43 6.44
N GLY A 22 6.04 -8.19 7.53
CA GLY A 22 5.29 -9.45 7.62
C GLY A 22 5.96 -10.64 6.94
N HIS A 23 7.19 -10.49 6.46
CA HIS A 23 8.00 -11.57 5.91
C HIS A 23 9.50 -11.39 6.21
N ALA A 24 10.26 -12.48 6.19
CA ALA A 24 11.72 -12.43 6.28
C ALA A 24 12.31 -11.80 5.02
N MET A 25 13.35 -10.99 5.17
CA MET A 25 14.06 -10.39 4.04
C MET A 25 15.12 -11.37 3.50
N ALA A 26 15.08 -11.61 2.19
CA ALA A 26 16.08 -12.44 1.50
C ALA A 26 17.27 -11.63 0.97
N TYR A 27 17.15 -10.30 0.90
CA TYR A 27 18.12 -9.37 0.32
C TYR A 27 18.29 -8.14 1.22
N SER A 28 19.33 -7.34 0.96
CA SER A 28 19.48 -6.03 1.62
C SER A 28 18.30 -5.10 1.33
N LEU A 29 17.98 -4.22 2.28
CA LEU A 29 16.86 -3.30 2.18
C LEU A 29 17.12 -2.27 1.07
N SER A 30 16.11 -2.04 0.24
CA SER A 30 16.06 -0.88 -0.64
C SER A 30 15.98 0.43 0.18
N GLU A 31 16.19 1.56 -0.49
CA GLU A 31 16.00 2.87 0.15
C GLU A 31 14.57 3.05 0.67
N THR A 32 13.58 2.59 -0.09
CA THR A 32 12.16 2.69 0.28
C THR A 32 11.84 1.85 1.50
N GLU A 33 12.28 0.59 1.54
CA GLU A 33 12.06 -0.30 2.68
C GLU A 33 12.77 0.23 3.94
N SER A 34 13.99 0.75 3.78
CA SER A 34 14.73 1.34 4.90
C SER A 34 14.03 2.59 5.47
N ARG A 35 13.40 3.40 4.61
CA ARG A 35 12.59 4.55 5.05
C ARG A 35 11.32 4.09 5.75
N LEU A 36 10.61 3.10 5.21
CA LEU A 36 9.42 2.55 5.84
C LEU A 36 9.74 1.98 7.23
N LEU A 37 10.79 1.18 7.36
CA LEU A 37 11.23 0.64 8.64
C LEU A 37 11.61 1.75 9.63
N SER A 38 12.33 2.77 9.17
CA SER A 38 12.67 3.97 9.97
C SER A 38 11.42 4.68 10.50
N THR A 39 10.41 4.89 9.65
CA THR A 39 9.13 5.50 10.02
C THR A 39 8.36 4.62 11.02
N ARG A 40 8.27 3.31 10.80
CA ARG A 40 7.55 2.38 11.70
C ARG A 40 8.19 2.32 13.08
N ILE A 41 9.52 2.27 13.14
CA ILE A 41 10.27 2.34 14.41
C ILE A 41 9.95 3.66 15.14
N LEU A 42 9.94 4.79 14.44
CA LEU A 42 9.61 6.08 15.04
C LEU A 42 8.17 6.14 15.54
N GLU A 43 7.21 5.70 14.74
CA GLU A 43 5.79 5.70 15.10
C GLU A 43 5.49 4.85 16.33
N GLU A 44 6.11 3.67 16.43
CA GLU A 44 5.82 2.73 17.52
C GLU A 44 6.65 3.01 18.79
N THR A 45 7.92 3.41 18.64
CA THR A 45 8.82 3.58 19.79
C THR A 45 9.01 5.03 20.23
N GLY A 46 8.77 6.00 19.35
CA GLY A 46 9.08 7.42 19.54
C GLY A 46 10.57 7.78 19.39
N LEU A 47 11.41 6.81 18.99
CA LEU A 47 12.85 6.96 18.80
C LEU A 47 13.23 6.81 17.32
N VAL A 48 14.28 7.51 16.90
CA VAL A 48 14.69 7.55 15.48
C VAL A 48 15.94 6.71 15.25
N ILE A 49 15.86 5.79 14.30
CA ILE A 49 17.03 5.25 13.59
C ILE A 49 16.99 5.77 12.17
N GLY A 50 18.05 6.44 11.72
CA GLY A 50 18.11 6.97 10.36
C GLY A 50 18.01 5.86 9.32
N TRP A 51 17.19 6.06 8.29
CA TRP A 51 16.99 5.07 7.22
C TRP A 51 18.29 4.65 6.52
N LYS A 52 19.27 5.57 6.39
CA LYS A 52 20.59 5.23 5.81
C LYS A 52 21.34 4.20 6.67
N SER A 53 21.28 4.32 7.99
CA SER A 53 21.90 3.35 8.90
C SER A 53 21.18 2.01 8.82
N LEU A 54 19.84 1.98 8.76
CA LEU A 54 19.08 0.73 8.57
C LEU A 54 19.44 0.04 7.25
N LYS A 55 19.60 0.81 6.17
CA LYS A 55 20.09 0.28 4.89
C LYS A 55 21.48 -0.34 5.03
N ASN A 56 22.42 0.39 5.65
CA ASN A 56 23.78 -0.10 5.86
C ASN A 56 23.82 -1.35 6.76
N TYR A 57 22.96 -1.41 7.79
CA TYR A 57 22.80 -2.60 8.63
C TYR A 57 22.34 -3.81 7.84
N SER A 58 21.35 -3.63 6.94
CA SER A 58 20.88 -4.73 6.09
C SER A 58 21.95 -5.24 5.13
N ILE A 59 22.77 -4.35 4.57
CA ILE A 59 23.91 -4.71 3.69
C ILE A 59 24.96 -5.48 4.51
N TYR A 60 25.26 -5.01 5.72
CA TYR A 60 26.21 -5.64 6.61
C TYR A 60 25.78 -7.06 7.02
N ILE A 61 24.49 -7.26 7.32
CA ILE A 61 23.93 -8.58 7.67
C ILE A 61 23.88 -9.51 6.46
N ALA A 62 23.49 -9.01 5.27
CA ALA A 62 23.40 -9.81 4.05
C ALA A 62 24.77 -10.27 3.50
N GLY A 63 25.89 -9.73 4.00
CA GLY A 63 27.22 -10.04 3.49
C GLY A 63 27.47 -9.50 2.08
N GLU A 64 26.63 -8.59 1.60
CA GLU A 64 26.69 -8.02 0.25
C GLU A 64 27.74 -6.90 0.17
N GLY A 65 29.01 -7.27 0.08
CA GLY A 65 30.09 -6.39 -0.38
C GLY A 65 31.13 -5.98 0.66
N ASN A 66 32.31 -5.59 0.16
CA ASN A 66 33.45 -5.02 0.92
C ASN A 66 33.17 -3.61 1.50
N SER A 67 31.89 -3.20 1.60
CA SER A 67 31.50 -1.90 2.13
C SER A 67 31.83 -1.80 3.63
N LYS A 68 32.24 -0.60 4.07
CA LYS A 68 32.53 -0.30 5.48
C LYS A 68 31.43 -0.86 6.39
N ALA A 69 31.80 -1.86 7.20
CA ALA A 69 30.95 -2.37 8.26
C ALA A 69 30.58 -1.22 9.21
N GLU A 70 29.34 -0.75 9.15
CA GLU A 70 28.81 0.19 10.13
C GLU A 70 28.34 -0.63 11.34
N ASN A 71 29.16 -0.68 12.38
CA ASN A 71 28.75 -1.29 13.65
C ASN A 71 27.57 -0.48 14.22
N PRO A 72 26.41 -1.11 14.50
CA PRO A 72 25.28 -0.41 15.08
C PRO A 72 25.64 0.13 16.46
N SER A 73 25.19 1.35 16.75
CA SER A 73 25.36 1.94 18.08
C SER A 73 24.49 1.20 19.12
N VAL A 74 24.87 1.21 20.39
CA VAL A 74 24.05 0.59 21.46
C VAL A 74 22.65 1.22 21.53
N SER A 75 22.53 2.52 21.24
CA SER A 75 21.23 3.19 21.13
C SER A 75 20.38 2.69 19.96
N SER A 76 21.01 2.36 18.82
CA SER A 76 20.30 1.77 17.68
C SER A 76 19.82 0.36 18.01
N LEU A 77 20.64 -0.43 18.70
CA LEU A 77 20.28 -1.77 19.17
C LEU A 77 19.12 -1.73 20.17
N ASP A 78 19.14 -0.82 21.14
CA ASP A 78 18.03 -0.63 22.10
C ASP A 78 16.74 -0.21 21.40
N THR A 79 16.84 0.67 20.42
CA THR A 79 15.68 1.15 19.65
C THR A 79 15.06 0.03 18.81
N LEU A 80 15.88 -0.81 18.17
CA LEU A 80 15.40 -2.02 17.47
C LEU A 80 14.76 -3.01 18.45
N ALA A 81 15.39 -3.26 19.61
CA ALA A 81 14.83 -4.15 20.63
C ALA A 81 13.49 -3.65 21.16
N ARG A 82 13.35 -2.35 21.42
CA ARG A 82 12.07 -1.71 21.77
C ARG A 82 11.00 -1.93 20.72
N PHE A 83 11.36 -1.81 19.45
CA PHE A 83 10.43 -2.03 18.34
C PHE A 83 9.98 -3.50 18.26
N VAL A 84 10.91 -4.45 18.39
CA VAL A 84 10.60 -5.89 18.33
C VAL A 84 9.80 -6.36 19.54
N MET A 85 10.12 -5.85 20.74
CA MET A 85 9.48 -6.23 22.00
C MET A 85 8.23 -5.39 22.32
N HIS A 86 7.78 -4.53 21.39
CA HIS A 86 6.64 -3.62 21.57
C HIS A 86 6.70 -2.81 22.87
N ALA A 87 7.88 -2.24 23.16
CA ALA A 87 8.09 -1.42 24.35
C ALA A 87 7.21 -0.16 24.32
N PRO A 88 6.85 0.41 25.50
CA PRO A 88 6.10 1.66 25.55
C PRO A 88 6.79 2.79 24.80
N TYR A 89 5.99 3.60 24.10
CA TYR A 89 6.43 4.80 23.40
C TYR A 89 7.22 5.74 24.33
N THR A 90 8.34 6.26 23.87
CA THR A 90 9.15 7.23 24.61
C THR A 90 9.92 8.14 23.65
N ASN A 91 10.36 9.31 24.12
CA ASN A 91 11.25 10.18 23.35
C ASN A 91 12.69 10.14 23.89
N GLU A 92 13.64 10.68 23.13
CA GLU A 92 15.07 10.61 23.49
C GLU A 92 15.39 11.27 24.85
N ALA A 93 14.68 12.34 25.23
CA ALA A 93 14.89 13.03 26.49
C ALA A 93 14.39 12.21 27.69
N GLU A 94 13.24 11.57 27.55
CA GLU A 94 12.65 10.69 28.56
C GLU A 94 13.44 9.39 28.68
N ARG A 95 13.76 8.73 27.55
CA ARG A 95 14.57 7.51 27.50
C ARG A 95 15.88 7.68 28.25
N LYS A 96 16.57 8.83 28.10
CA LYS A 96 17.80 9.13 28.85
C LYS A 96 17.60 9.21 30.37
N LYS A 97 16.43 9.63 30.85
CA LYS A 97 16.12 9.72 32.28
C LYS A 97 15.78 8.37 32.90
N ILE A 98 14.95 7.57 32.23
CA ILE A 98 14.39 6.33 32.79
C ILE A 98 15.16 5.06 32.37
N ALA A 99 15.82 5.10 31.22
CA ALA A 99 16.39 3.92 30.55
C ALA A 99 17.72 4.26 29.84
N GLY A 100 18.53 5.14 30.42
CA GLY A 100 19.82 5.57 29.84
C GLY A 100 20.86 4.45 29.70
N HIS A 101 20.61 3.29 30.30
CA HIS A 101 21.45 2.09 30.24
C HIS A 101 20.99 1.06 29.20
N TYR A 102 20.04 1.40 28.33
CA TYR A 102 19.62 0.56 27.20
C TYR A 102 19.07 -0.84 27.58
N PRO A 103 18.08 -0.91 28.49
CA PRO A 103 17.62 -2.18 29.06
C PRO A 103 17.08 -3.17 28.04
N PHE A 104 16.38 -2.70 26.99
CA PHE A 104 15.72 -3.59 26.03
C PHE A 104 16.74 -4.33 25.17
N TRP A 105 17.86 -3.69 24.81
CA TRP A 105 18.94 -4.40 24.11
C TRP A 105 19.52 -5.54 24.97
N PHE A 106 19.78 -5.29 26.26
CA PHE A 106 20.35 -6.31 27.14
C PHE A 106 19.34 -7.42 27.46
N GLU A 107 18.06 -7.08 27.62
CA GLU A 107 16.98 -8.04 27.80
C GLU A 107 16.87 -8.96 26.57
N TYR A 108 16.82 -8.37 25.37
CA TYR A 108 16.81 -9.13 24.11
C TYR A 108 18.02 -10.06 23.98
N LYS A 109 19.22 -9.53 24.24
CA LYS A 109 20.47 -10.31 24.17
C LYS A 109 20.49 -11.47 25.18
N ASN A 110 19.92 -11.29 26.37
CA ASN A 110 19.82 -12.35 27.37
C ASN A 110 18.86 -13.45 26.93
N HIS A 111 17.69 -13.09 26.38
CA HIS A 111 16.76 -14.07 25.81
C HIS A 111 17.41 -14.88 24.69
N PHE A 112 18.07 -14.20 23.74
CA PHE A 112 18.80 -14.84 22.65
C PHE A 112 19.88 -15.83 23.15
N ALA A 113 20.61 -15.48 24.22
CA ALA A 113 21.63 -16.36 24.79
C ALA A 113 21.04 -17.60 25.48
N LEU A 114 19.87 -17.47 26.12
CA LEU A 114 19.16 -18.60 26.74
C LEU A 114 18.66 -19.57 25.67
N ASP A 115 18.08 -19.07 24.58
CA ASP A 115 17.55 -19.89 23.50
C ASP A 115 18.65 -20.76 22.84
N ILE A 116 19.84 -20.18 22.61
CA ILE A 116 21.00 -20.93 22.09
C ILE A 116 21.45 -22.04 23.07
N THR A 117 21.35 -21.79 24.38
CA THR A 117 21.79 -22.74 25.40
C THR A 117 20.78 -23.89 25.55
N GLU A 118 19.47 -23.61 25.47
CA GLU A 118 18.42 -24.62 25.54
C GLU A 118 18.35 -25.51 24.29
N GLU A 119 18.68 -24.99 23.12
CA GLU A 119 18.73 -25.78 21.88
C GLU A 119 19.92 -26.76 21.85
N SER A 120 21.00 -26.43 22.58
CA SER A 120 22.15 -27.33 22.80
C SER A 120 21.84 -28.46 23.79
N ASP A 121 21.00 -28.20 24.81
CA ASP A 121 20.75 -29.16 25.90
C ASP A 121 19.47 -30.00 25.71
N ASN A 122 18.62 -29.69 24.72
CA ASN A 122 17.37 -30.44 24.46
C ASN A 122 17.47 -31.61 23.48
N ILE A 123 18.67 -32.12 23.20
CA ILE A 123 18.84 -33.53 22.77
C ILE A 123 18.86 -34.42 24.02
N GLY A 124 17.68 -34.57 24.64
CA GLY A 124 17.41 -35.67 25.58
C GLY A 124 17.12 -35.26 27.02
N SER A 125 15.86 -34.94 27.32
CA SER A 125 15.24 -35.25 28.63
C SER A 125 13.75 -34.89 28.63
N VAL A 126 12.91 -35.79 28.11
CA VAL A 126 11.47 -35.78 28.37
C VAL A 126 11.26 -36.14 29.85
N LYS A 127 10.87 -35.17 30.69
CA LYS A 127 10.37 -35.44 32.04
C LYS A 127 8.86 -35.28 32.08
N GLU A 128 8.19 -36.42 32.20
CA GLU A 128 6.78 -36.53 32.58
C GLU A 128 6.53 -35.83 33.92
N THR A 129 5.57 -34.91 33.95
CA THR A 129 5.01 -34.36 35.18
C THR A 129 3.56 -34.79 35.32
N SER A 130 3.35 -35.82 36.14
CA SER A 130 2.06 -36.34 36.55
C SER A 130 1.41 -35.40 37.59
N VAL A 131 0.42 -34.60 37.16
CA VAL A 131 -0.39 -33.76 38.04
C VAL A 131 -1.63 -34.53 38.54
N THR A 132 -1.67 -34.75 39.85
CA THR A 132 -2.72 -35.43 40.61
C THR A 132 -4.02 -34.61 40.61
N LYS A 133 -5.07 -35.11 39.93
CA LYS A 133 -6.39 -34.45 39.83
C LYS A 133 -7.30 -34.83 41.02
N GLN A 134 -7.61 -33.84 41.86
CA GLN A 134 -8.74 -33.90 42.80
C GLN A 134 -10.08 -33.81 42.05
N LYS A 135 -10.92 -34.83 42.23
CA LYS A 135 -12.26 -34.91 41.63
C LYS A 135 -13.24 -34.02 42.41
N LYS A 136 -13.65 -32.89 41.80
CA LYS A 136 -14.85 -32.13 42.19
C LYS A 136 -16.02 -32.51 41.27
N PRO A 137 -17.27 -32.47 41.74
CA PRO A 137 -18.42 -33.04 41.03
C PRO A 137 -18.65 -32.36 39.67
N LEU A 138 -18.66 -33.19 38.63
CA LEU A 138 -18.46 -32.81 37.22
C LEU A 138 -19.70 -32.19 36.54
N TYR A 139 -20.89 -32.37 37.11
CA TYR A 139 -22.14 -32.12 36.40
C TYR A 139 -22.49 -30.63 36.25
N GLY A 140 -22.08 -29.76 37.19
CA GLY A 140 -22.31 -28.31 37.08
C GLY A 140 -21.43 -27.63 36.03
N LYS A 141 -20.23 -28.16 35.76
CA LYS A 141 -19.28 -27.57 34.81
C LYS A 141 -19.63 -27.89 33.35
N LEU A 142 -20.18 -29.07 33.09
CA LEU A 142 -20.58 -29.47 31.74
C LEU A 142 -21.71 -28.59 31.18
N PHE A 143 -22.67 -28.19 32.02
CA PHE A 143 -23.76 -27.32 31.61
C PHE A 143 -23.25 -25.92 31.23
N TRP A 144 -22.37 -25.32 32.03
CA TRP A 144 -21.77 -24.02 31.74
C TRP A 144 -20.85 -24.06 30.51
N LEU A 145 -20.11 -25.15 30.31
CA LEU A 145 -19.31 -25.36 29.10
C LEU A 145 -20.21 -25.42 27.86
N MET A 146 -21.29 -26.20 27.89
CA MET A 146 -22.22 -26.30 26.76
C MET A 146 -22.89 -24.95 26.46
N LEU A 147 -23.34 -24.21 27.48
CA LEU A 147 -23.95 -22.89 27.29
C LEU A 147 -22.96 -21.88 26.71
N PHE A 148 -21.71 -21.87 27.20
CA PHE A 148 -20.65 -21.03 26.67
C PHE A 148 -20.31 -21.39 25.21
N SER A 149 -20.24 -22.69 24.87
CA SER A 149 -20.03 -23.13 23.49
C SER A 149 -21.14 -22.69 22.55
N ILE A 150 -22.40 -22.73 22.99
CA ILE A 150 -23.56 -22.27 22.20
C ILE A 150 -23.53 -20.76 22.01
N LEU A 151 -23.22 -19.99 23.06
CA LEU A 151 -23.09 -18.53 22.97
C LEU A 151 -21.92 -18.12 22.09
N LEU A 152 -20.78 -18.84 22.18
CA LEU A 152 -19.61 -18.60 21.36
C LEU A 152 -19.91 -18.91 19.88
N ALA A 153 -20.55 -20.06 19.60
CA ALA A 153 -20.96 -20.42 18.24
C ALA A 153 -21.99 -19.44 17.67
N GLY A 154 -22.98 -19.03 18.47
CA GLY A 154 -23.95 -18.01 18.09
C GLY A 154 -23.31 -16.63 17.85
N GLY A 155 -22.33 -16.26 18.68
CA GLY A 155 -21.54 -15.05 18.54
C GLY A 155 -20.70 -15.03 17.26
N ILE A 156 -20.02 -16.15 16.95
CA ILE A 156 -19.24 -16.32 15.71
C ILE A 156 -20.15 -16.23 14.48
N VAL A 157 -21.28 -16.94 14.47
CA VAL A 157 -22.24 -16.90 13.34
C VAL A 157 -22.85 -15.51 13.18
N TYR A 158 -23.15 -14.81 14.28
CA TYR A 158 -23.64 -13.44 14.24
C TYR A 158 -22.59 -12.47 13.69
N PHE A 159 -21.32 -12.61 14.13
CA PHE A 159 -20.21 -11.79 13.63
C PHE A 159 -19.89 -12.06 12.16
N GLU A 160 -19.90 -13.32 11.71
CA GLU A 160 -19.72 -13.65 10.28
C GLU A 160 -20.85 -13.06 9.43
N LYS A 161 -22.09 -13.05 9.94
CA LYS A 161 -23.24 -12.52 9.22
C LYS A 161 -23.30 -11.00 9.18
N THR A 162 -22.76 -10.31 10.20
CA THR A 162 -22.61 -8.84 10.17
C THR A 162 -21.34 -8.38 9.47
N SER A 163 -20.31 -9.22 9.39
CA SER A 163 -19.07 -8.99 8.63
C SER A 163 -19.22 -9.20 7.12
N ASP A 164 -20.44 -9.52 6.64
CA ASP A 164 -20.76 -9.70 5.22
C ASP A 164 -20.83 -8.36 4.44
N ARG A 165 -20.23 -7.28 4.98
CA ARG A 165 -19.76 -6.13 4.18
C ARG A 165 -18.58 -6.59 3.33
N LYS A 166 -18.89 -7.37 2.28
CA LYS A 166 -17.91 -8.07 1.45
C LYS A 166 -16.97 -7.06 0.80
N ALA A 167 -15.70 -7.13 1.20
CA ALA A 167 -14.58 -6.72 0.38
C ALA A 167 -14.78 -7.24 -1.04
N PHE A 168 -14.96 -6.34 -2.00
CA PHE A 168 -15.08 -6.69 -3.40
C PHE A 168 -13.69 -6.65 -4.03
N LYS A 169 -13.20 -7.81 -4.46
CA LYS A 169 -11.97 -7.93 -5.23
C LYS A 169 -12.30 -8.48 -6.61
N ALA A 170 -12.06 -7.67 -7.64
CA ALA A 170 -12.06 -8.12 -9.02
C ALA A 170 -10.64 -8.41 -9.45
N ASP A 171 -10.29 -9.69 -9.57
CA ASP A 171 -9.10 -10.14 -10.27
C ASP A 171 -9.48 -10.35 -11.74
N PHE A 172 -8.90 -9.56 -12.64
CA PHE A 172 -9.26 -9.60 -14.06
C PHE A 172 -8.73 -10.85 -14.79
N SER A 173 -8.07 -11.77 -14.09
CA SER A 173 -7.67 -13.08 -14.64
C SER A 173 -8.81 -14.05 -14.90
N THR A 174 -9.93 -13.95 -14.19
CA THR A 174 -11.02 -14.95 -14.23
C THR A 174 -12.40 -14.34 -14.41
N VAL A 175 -12.50 -13.01 -14.37
CA VAL A 175 -13.78 -12.31 -14.24
C VAL A 175 -14.37 -11.92 -15.59
N ASN A 176 -15.60 -12.38 -15.84
CA ASN A 176 -16.48 -11.74 -16.80
C ASN A 176 -17.01 -10.43 -16.18
N LEU A 177 -16.39 -9.30 -16.54
CA LEU A 177 -16.65 -7.96 -15.99
C LEU A 177 -18.15 -7.66 -15.83
N LEU A 178 -18.93 -7.92 -16.88
CA LEU A 178 -20.36 -7.60 -16.92
C LEU A 178 -21.17 -8.44 -15.94
N LYS A 179 -20.84 -9.74 -15.80
CA LYS A 179 -21.50 -10.61 -14.81
C LYS A 179 -21.14 -10.24 -13.38
N SER A 180 -19.97 -9.63 -13.17
CA SER A 180 -19.50 -9.21 -11.87
C SER A 180 -20.00 -7.82 -11.48
N GLY A 181 -20.93 -7.21 -12.20
CA GLY A 181 -21.55 -5.91 -11.86
C GLY A 181 -20.71 -4.69 -12.24
N TRP A 182 -19.77 -4.84 -13.16
CA TRP A 182 -19.10 -3.73 -13.83
C TRP A 182 -19.91 -3.30 -15.06
N SER A 183 -19.89 -1.99 -15.32
CA SER A 183 -20.50 -1.36 -16.49
C SER A 183 -19.44 -0.59 -17.26
N ILE A 184 -19.70 -0.37 -18.55
CA ILE A 184 -18.81 0.40 -19.44
C ILE A 184 -19.56 1.63 -19.91
N LYS A 185 -18.88 2.78 -19.90
CA LYS A 185 -19.39 4.05 -20.42
C LYS A 185 -18.60 4.44 -21.66
N ASN A 186 -19.29 5.01 -22.65
CA ASN A 186 -18.74 5.50 -23.92
C ASN A 186 -17.82 4.46 -24.60
N PRO A 187 -18.34 3.27 -24.95
CA PRO A 187 -17.51 2.22 -25.53
C PRO A 187 -16.95 2.65 -26.88
N ASP A 188 -15.63 2.51 -27.03
CA ASP A 188 -14.94 2.54 -28.31
C ASP A 188 -14.78 1.09 -28.78
N THR A 189 -15.54 0.67 -29.78
CA THR A 189 -15.64 -0.75 -30.18
C THR A 189 -14.29 -1.33 -30.65
N VAL A 190 -13.46 -0.51 -31.29
CA VAL A 190 -12.14 -0.93 -31.80
C VAL A 190 -11.25 -1.33 -30.64
N TYR A 191 -11.10 -0.45 -29.65
CA TYR A 191 -10.22 -0.72 -28.52
C TYR A 191 -10.87 -1.61 -27.46
N TRP A 192 -12.19 -1.53 -27.29
CA TRP A 192 -12.90 -2.40 -26.36
C TRP A 192 -12.81 -3.86 -26.81
N SER A 193 -12.80 -4.17 -28.11
CA SER A 193 -12.61 -5.55 -28.59
C SER A 193 -11.27 -6.19 -28.13
N ARG A 194 -10.30 -5.36 -27.73
CA ARG A 194 -8.95 -5.74 -27.29
C ARG A 194 -8.78 -5.76 -25.76
N HIS A 195 -9.87 -5.59 -24.99
CA HIS A 195 -9.79 -5.50 -23.53
C HIS A 195 -9.22 -6.76 -22.84
N LEU A 196 -9.20 -7.90 -23.54
CA LEU A 196 -8.66 -9.19 -23.09
C LEU A 196 -7.40 -9.61 -23.87
N GLU A 197 -6.71 -8.70 -24.56
CA GLU A 197 -5.51 -9.06 -25.34
C GLU A 197 -4.35 -9.55 -24.46
N ASN A 198 -4.32 -9.14 -23.18
CA ASN A 198 -3.35 -9.59 -22.19
C ASN A 198 -4.05 -10.53 -21.17
N PRO A 199 -3.85 -11.86 -21.24
CA PRO A 199 -4.43 -12.79 -20.28
C PRO A 199 -4.04 -12.43 -18.85
N GLY A 200 -5.00 -12.45 -17.92
CA GLY A 200 -4.72 -12.06 -16.54
C GLY A 200 -4.95 -10.59 -16.21
N TYR A 201 -5.34 -9.77 -17.19
CA TYR A 201 -5.50 -8.32 -17.07
C TYR A 201 -6.75 -7.83 -17.78
N LEU A 202 -7.30 -6.71 -17.31
CA LEU A 202 -8.15 -5.84 -18.10
C LEU A 202 -7.27 -4.81 -18.80
N THR A 203 -7.23 -4.84 -20.12
CA THR A 203 -6.46 -3.87 -20.90
C THR A 203 -7.35 -2.70 -21.31
N LEU A 204 -7.05 -1.49 -20.83
CA LEU A 204 -7.62 -0.25 -21.34
C LEU A 204 -6.59 0.48 -22.20
N PHE A 205 -7.00 1.54 -22.88
CA PHE A 205 -6.15 2.27 -23.81
C PHE A 205 -6.25 3.77 -23.54
N THR A 206 -5.15 4.52 -23.65
CA THR A 206 -5.14 5.99 -23.50
C THR A 206 -5.85 6.66 -24.68
N LEU A 207 -7.18 6.61 -24.67
CA LEU A 207 -8.02 7.14 -25.74
C LEU A 207 -8.28 8.64 -25.57
N ARG A 208 -8.65 9.29 -26.67
CA ARG A 208 -9.04 10.70 -26.63
C ARG A 208 -10.30 10.87 -25.78
N GLY A 209 -10.26 11.82 -24.86
CA GLY A 209 -11.35 12.16 -23.96
C GLY A 209 -10.88 12.72 -22.62
N ASP A 210 -11.74 13.51 -21.99
CA ASP A 210 -11.58 13.99 -20.61
C ASP A 210 -12.99 14.27 -20.00
N SER A 211 -13.07 14.44 -18.68
CA SER A 211 -14.26 14.88 -17.95
C SER A 211 -14.42 16.40 -17.90
N TRP A 212 -13.51 17.17 -18.51
CA TRP A 212 -13.53 18.64 -18.43
C TRP A 212 -14.61 19.27 -19.33
N PRO A 213 -15.62 19.97 -18.77
CA PRO A 213 -16.72 20.58 -19.52
C PRO A 213 -16.39 21.77 -20.45
N ASP A 214 -15.26 22.45 -20.26
CA ASP A 214 -15.04 23.78 -20.86
C ASP A 214 -14.37 23.75 -22.24
N THR A 215 -14.19 22.56 -22.82
CA THR A 215 -13.52 22.40 -24.12
C THR A 215 -14.53 22.39 -25.27
N LEU A 216 -15.33 23.44 -25.43
CA LEU A 216 -16.15 23.59 -26.64
C LEU A 216 -15.24 23.66 -27.88
N PRO A 217 -15.50 22.89 -28.96
CA PRO A 217 -16.73 22.16 -29.30
C PRO A 217 -16.76 20.67 -28.88
N ILE A 218 -15.78 20.18 -28.12
CA ILE A 218 -15.62 18.77 -27.79
C ILE A 218 -16.51 18.39 -26.61
N GLN A 219 -17.34 17.37 -26.80
CA GLN A 219 -18.18 16.84 -25.73
C GLN A 219 -17.30 16.08 -24.71
N PRO A 220 -17.42 16.39 -23.40
CA PRO A 220 -16.71 15.66 -22.36
C PRO A 220 -17.11 14.20 -22.36
N ALA A 221 -16.10 13.33 -22.40
CA ALA A 221 -16.28 11.88 -22.41
C ALA A 221 -14.96 11.22 -22.05
N ILE A 222 -15.01 10.24 -21.15
CA ILE A 222 -13.93 9.26 -21.00
C ILE A 222 -14.38 8.00 -21.73
N ARG A 223 -13.64 7.61 -22.77
CA ARG A 223 -13.94 6.39 -23.55
C ARG A 223 -13.54 5.15 -22.78
N ASN A 224 -14.31 4.08 -22.91
CA ASN A 224 -14.08 2.80 -22.22
C ASN A 224 -13.92 2.95 -20.69
N LEU A 225 -14.62 3.91 -20.08
CA LEU A 225 -14.64 4.04 -18.62
C LEU A 225 -15.35 2.82 -18.03
N VAL A 226 -14.63 2.01 -17.27
CA VAL A 226 -15.16 0.80 -16.61
C VAL A 226 -15.46 1.14 -15.17
N TYR A 227 -16.71 1.00 -14.74
CA TYR A 227 -17.15 1.47 -13.43
C TYR A 227 -18.11 0.51 -12.73
N ARG A 228 -18.18 0.64 -11.40
CA ARG A 228 -19.03 -0.15 -10.52
C ARG A 228 -19.72 0.77 -9.52
N LYS A 229 -20.96 0.45 -9.17
CA LYS A 229 -21.70 1.12 -8.10
C LYS A 229 -21.12 0.76 -6.73
N LEU A 230 -20.89 1.76 -5.89
CA LEU A 230 -20.48 1.61 -4.49
C LEU A 230 -21.71 1.32 -3.61
N SER A 231 -21.48 0.66 -2.47
CA SER A 231 -22.52 0.33 -1.48
C SER A 231 -23.09 1.55 -0.75
N GLY A 232 -22.51 2.74 -0.94
CA GLY A 232 -22.94 3.99 -0.31
C GLY A 232 -22.40 4.20 1.11
N SER A 233 -21.42 3.41 1.56
CA SER A 233 -20.76 3.63 2.86
C SER A 233 -20.03 4.98 2.90
N ALA A 234 -20.06 5.63 4.06
CA ALA A 234 -19.24 6.80 4.36
C ALA A 234 -17.76 6.43 4.57
N HIS A 235 -17.46 5.14 4.80
CA HIS A 235 -16.14 4.62 5.06
C HIS A 235 -15.82 3.53 4.04
N PHE A 236 -14.81 3.77 3.20
CA PHE A 236 -14.35 2.75 2.26
C PHE A 236 -12.93 2.99 1.78
N THR A 237 -12.30 1.93 1.31
CA THR A 237 -11.05 1.97 0.56
C THR A 237 -11.31 1.46 -0.85
N THR A 238 -10.82 2.17 -1.86
CA THR A 238 -10.77 1.69 -3.24
C THR A 238 -9.34 1.70 -3.74
N SER A 239 -8.86 0.58 -4.26
CA SER A 239 -7.50 0.42 -4.78
C SER A 239 -7.51 -0.20 -6.17
N ILE A 240 -6.56 0.20 -7.00
CA ILE A 240 -6.32 -0.39 -8.32
C ILE A 240 -4.86 -0.78 -8.44
N TYR A 241 -4.60 -1.79 -9.25
CA TYR A 241 -3.26 -2.32 -9.49
C TYR A 241 -3.03 -2.37 -11.00
N MET A 242 -1.96 -1.73 -11.47
CA MET A 242 -1.56 -1.63 -12.86
C MET A 242 -0.14 -2.18 -13.03
N ASP A 243 0.10 -2.87 -14.14
CA ASP A 243 1.42 -3.37 -14.50
C ASP A 243 1.93 -2.66 -15.78
N ASP A 244 3.23 -2.38 -15.80
CA ASP A 244 3.98 -1.84 -16.94
C ASP A 244 3.45 -0.52 -17.54
N PHE A 245 2.78 0.33 -16.74
CA PHE A 245 2.26 1.61 -17.23
C PHE A 245 3.23 2.75 -16.96
N LEU A 246 3.90 3.23 -18.01
CA LEU A 246 4.74 4.41 -18.01
C LEU A 246 4.26 5.36 -19.12
N PRO A 247 3.52 6.44 -18.80
CA PRO A 247 3.03 7.34 -19.82
C PRO A 247 4.22 8.06 -20.48
N SER A 248 4.17 8.22 -21.80
CA SER A 248 5.33 8.61 -22.62
C SER A 248 5.07 9.86 -23.46
N ALA A 249 3.89 10.44 -23.37
CA ALA A 249 3.49 11.58 -24.16
C ALA A 249 2.39 12.38 -23.45
N ARG A 250 2.27 13.65 -23.87
CA ARG A 250 1.36 14.64 -23.32
C ARG A 250 -0.06 14.10 -23.12
N TRP A 251 -0.63 14.43 -21.97
CA TRP A 251 -1.99 14.10 -21.54
C TRP A 251 -2.28 12.61 -21.32
N GLN A 252 -1.33 11.69 -21.55
CA GLN A 252 -1.52 10.29 -21.22
C GLN A 252 -1.61 10.12 -19.71
N GLN A 253 -2.69 9.49 -19.27
CA GLN A 253 -2.92 9.16 -17.88
C GLN A 253 -3.81 7.93 -17.74
N ALA A 254 -3.63 7.23 -16.65
CA ALA A 254 -4.51 6.13 -16.27
C ALA A 254 -4.61 6.02 -14.76
N GLY A 255 -5.79 5.62 -14.28
CA GLY A 255 -6.00 5.49 -12.86
C GLY A 255 -7.43 5.20 -12.43
N LEU A 256 -7.75 5.72 -11.25
CA LEU A 256 -8.98 5.49 -10.51
C LEU A 256 -9.78 6.79 -10.43
N ILE A 257 -11.09 6.70 -10.64
CA ILE A 257 -12.03 7.81 -10.53
C ILE A 257 -13.20 7.45 -9.62
N LEU A 258 -13.53 8.34 -8.69
CA LEU A 258 -14.74 8.29 -7.87
C LEU A 258 -15.74 9.30 -8.39
N MET A 259 -17.02 8.91 -8.56
CA MET A 259 -18.04 9.76 -9.19
C MET A 259 -19.36 9.74 -8.42
N GLU A 260 -20.05 10.88 -8.32
CA GLU A 260 -21.42 10.94 -7.76
C GLU A 260 -22.47 10.34 -8.71
N ASP A 261 -22.24 10.44 -10.02
CA ASP A 261 -23.07 9.83 -11.05
C ASP A 261 -22.22 9.42 -12.28
N THR A 262 -22.85 8.88 -13.32
CA THR A 262 -22.14 8.32 -14.50
C THR A 262 -22.00 9.31 -15.67
N SER A 263 -22.38 10.57 -15.45
CA SER A 263 -22.17 11.66 -16.40
C SER A 263 -20.69 11.99 -16.50
N PRO A 264 -20.16 12.25 -17.71
CA PRO A 264 -18.77 12.69 -17.88
C PRO A 264 -18.41 13.97 -17.11
N THR A 265 -19.40 14.81 -16.82
CA THR A 265 -19.24 16.08 -16.10
C THR A 265 -19.67 16.01 -14.64
N ALA A 266 -19.92 14.82 -14.09
CA ALA A 266 -20.34 14.64 -12.71
C ALA A 266 -19.26 15.14 -11.73
N LYS A 267 -19.68 15.44 -10.49
CA LYS A 267 -18.74 15.60 -9.38
C LYS A 267 -17.88 14.36 -9.24
N ASN A 268 -16.57 14.55 -9.28
CA ASN A 268 -15.63 13.44 -9.27
C ASN A 268 -14.30 13.82 -8.62
N ALA A 269 -13.58 12.80 -8.18
CA ALA A 269 -12.18 12.88 -7.80
C ALA A 269 -11.43 11.75 -8.53
N ARG A 270 -10.37 12.09 -9.26
CA ARG A 270 -9.51 11.14 -9.96
C ARG A 270 -8.10 11.19 -9.40
N ILE A 271 -7.50 10.01 -9.27
CA ILE A 271 -6.06 9.81 -9.08
C ILE A 271 -5.53 9.06 -10.28
N SER A 272 -4.39 9.49 -10.81
CA SER A 272 -3.75 8.84 -11.96
C SER A 272 -2.25 8.97 -11.94
N VAL A 273 -1.57 8.01 -12.56
CA VAL A 273 -0.23 8.24 -13.09
C VAL A 273 -0.38 8.98 -14.41
N ALA A 274 0.33 10.08 -14.59
CA ALA A 274 0.19 10.96 -15.73
C ALA A 274 1.55 11.45 -16.25
N TYR A 275 1.59 11.79 -17.53
CA TYR A 275 2.68 12.54 -18.14
C TYR A 275 2.32 14.03 -18.15
N ASN A 276 3.24 14.87 -17.69
CA ASN A 276 3.10 16.32 -17.65
C ASN A 276 4.25 17.01 -18.40
N ASP A 277 3.91 17.83 -19.38
CA ASP A 277 4.83 18.73 -20.10
C ASP A 277 4.34 20.18 -20.14
N GLU A 278 3.30 20.50 -19.38
CA GLU A 278 2.67 21.83 -19.36
C GLU A 278 3.17 22.63 -18.15
N PHE A 279 4.15 23.51 -18.38
CA PHE A 279 4.78 24.33 -17.34
C PHE A 279 4.50 25.82 -17.51
N GLY A 280 3.34 26.21 -18.06
CA GLY A 280 2.96 27.63 -18.20
C GLY A 280 3.94 28.46 -19.03
N GLY A 281 4.61 27.85 -20.01
CA GLY A 281 5.60 28.50 -20.88
C GLY A 281 7.06 28.36 -20.44
N TYR A 282 7.35 27.75 -19.28
CA TYR A 282 8.71 27.42 -18.90
C TYR A 282 9.21 26.16 -19.64
N HIS A 283 10.43 26.22 -20.18
CA HIS A 283 11.06 25.03 -20.73
C HIS A 283 11.64 24.17 -19.60
N GLN A 284 11.00 23.03 -19.34
CA GLN A 284 11.48 22.02 -18.40
C GLN A 284 11.32 20.62 -19.00
N SER A 285 12.13 19.68 -18.51
CA SER A 285 12.00 18.27 -18.87
C SER A 285 10.61 17.76 -18.45
N PRO A 286 9.89 17.04 -19.32
CA PRO A 286 8.61 16.44 -18.97
C PRO A 286 8.70 15.54 -17.75
N GLU A 287 7.60 15.44 -17.02
CA GLU A 287 7.48 14.79 -15.73
C GLU A 287 6.52 13.60 -15.80
N ILE A 288 6.87 12.54 -15.09
CA ILE A 288 5.94 11.46 -14.73
C ILE A 288 5.48 11.73 -13.31
N ILE A 289 4.17 11.88 -13.12
CA ILE A 289 3.58 12.31 -11.86
C ILE A 289 2.46 11.40 -11.40
N VAL A 290 2.18 11.41 -10.10
CA VAL A 290 0.85 11.08 -9.58
C VAL A 290 0.06 12.37 -9.44
N GLN A 291 -1.05 12.45 -10.17
CA GLN A 291 -1.91 13.62 -10.23
C GLN A 291 -3.24 13.30 -9.56
N VAL A 292 -3.74 14.24 -8.75
CA VAL A 292 -5.08 14.17 -8.15
C VAL A 292 -5.89 15.37 -8.61
N ILE A 293 -6.98 15.12 -9.32
CA ILE A 293 -7.87 16.15 -9.84
C ILE A 293 -9.27 15.96 -9.28
N THR A 294 -9.91 17.06 -8.91
CA THR A 294 -11.32 17.09 -8.50
C THR A 294 -12.13 17.94 -9.47
N SER A 295 -13.40 17.56 -9.66
CA SER A 295 -14.38 18.37 -10.37
C SER A 295 -15.62 18.52 -9.50
N LEU A 296 -16.09 19.76 -9.38
CA LEU A 296 -17.30 20.11 -8.63
C LEU A 296 -18.59 20.02 -9.47
N GLY A 297 -18.48 19.53 -10.70
CA GLY A 297 -19.62 19.27 -11.57
C GLY A 297 -20.03 20.47 -12.44
N PRO A 298 -21.21 20.39 -13.09
CA PRO A 298 -21.68 21.43 -14.00
C PRO A 298 -21.92 22.77 -13.27
N GLY A 299 -21.51 23.88 -13.89
CA GLY A 299 -21.70 25.23 -13.34
C GLY A 299 -20.67 25.65 -12.30
N CYS A 300 -19.66 24.82 -12.03
CA CYS A 300 -18.49 25.18 -11.22
C CYS A 300 -17.27 25.47 -12.12
N ASP A 301 -16.22 26.04 -11.50
CA ASP A 301 -14.94 26.31 -12.15
C ASP A 301 -14.30 25.06 -12.77
N LYS A 302 -13.27 25.29 -13.59
CA LYS A 302 -12.40 24.25 -14.16
C LYS A 302 -11.99 23.20 -13.10
N PRO A 303 -11.79 21.93 -13.48
CA PRO A 303 -11.25 20.92 -12.57
C PRO A 303 -10.00 21.42 -11.85
N GLU A 304 -9.92 21.18 -10.55
CA GLU A 304 -8.81 21.60 -9.69
C GLU A 304 -7.83 20.44 -9.55
N GLU A 305 -6.56 20.68 -9.85
CA GLU A 305 -5.48 19.78 -9.46
C GLU A 305 -5.13 20.03 -8.00
N ILE A 306 -5.52 19.09 -7.13
CA ILE A 306 -5.34 19.21 -5.68
C ILE A 306 -4.03 18.59 -5.19
N ALA A 307 -3.36 17.81 -6.03
CA ALA A 307 -2.03 17.28 -5.76
C ALA A 307 -1.26 16.96 -7.04
N HIS A 308 0.03 17.30 -7.01
CA HIS A 308 1.01 17.11 -8.05
C HIS A 308 2.25 16.45 -7.44
N HIS A 309 2.35 15.12 -7.51
CA HIS A 309 3.47 14.39 -6.91
C HIS A 309 4.43 13.89 -7.98
N LEU A 310 5.60 14.53 -8.09
CA LEU A 310 6.65 14.15 -9.03
C LEU A 310 7.24 12.79 -8.68
N LEU A 311 7.18 11.84 -9.62
CA LEU A 311 7.86 10.56 -9.48
C LEU A 311 9.28 10.67 -10.06
N PHE A 312 9.42 11.14 -11.30
CA PHE A 312 10.70 11.46 -11.94
C PHE A 312 10.48 12.29 -13.18
N LYS A 313 11.57 12.92 -13.61
CA LYS A 313 11.68 13.60 -14.90
C LYS A 313 12.12 12.62 -15.98
N THR A 314 11.68 12.84 -17.21
CA THR A 314 11.97 11.98 -18.36
C THR A 314 13.47 11.90 -18.70
N ASP A 315 14.22 12.99 -18.47
CA ASP A 315 15.68 13.01 -18.59
C ASP A 315 16.37 12.07 -17.59
N SER A 316 15.84 11.93 -16.37
CA SER A 316 16.34 10.97 -15.39
C SER A 316 16.19 9.53 -15.85
N ILE A 317 15.13 9.21 -16.61
CA ILE A 317 14.92 7.86 -17.19
C ILE A 317 15.95 7.60 -18.30
N VAL A 318 16.25 8.60 -19.13
CA VAL A 318 17.29 8.49 -20.16
C VAL A 318 18.66 8.26 -19.51
N ALA A 319 18.97 9.00 -18.43
CA ALA A 319 20.22 8.84 -17.69
C ALA A 319 20.31 7.52 -16.92
N ASN A 320 19.18 7.00 -16.42
CA ASN A 320 19.09 5.79 -15.61
C ASN A 320 17.92 4.90 -16.06
N PRO A 321 18.09 4.09 -17.13
CA PRO A 321 17.01 3.27 -17.69
C PRO A 321 16.37 2.30 -16.69
N GLY A 322 17.11 1.89 -15.64
CA GLY A 322 16.61 1.06 -14.54
C GLY A 322 15.43 1.68 -13.76
N LEU A 323 15.25 3.01 -13.81
CA LEU A 323 14.10 3.67 -13.15
C LEU A 323 12.76 3.22 -13.72
N THR A 324 12.72 2.72 -14.96
CA THR A 324 11.50 2.16 -15.56
C THR A 324 10.96 0.96 -14.79
N GLN A 325 11.83 0.20 -14.11
CA GLN A 325 11.43 -0.94 -13.29
C GLN A 325 10.53 -0.55 -12.12
N ASN A 326 10.55 0.72 -11.68
CA ASN A 326 9.63 1.20 -10.66
C ASN A 326 8.17 1.15 -11.13
N PHE A 327 7.88 1.05 -12.43
CA PHE A 327 6.53 0.96 -12.99
C PHE A 327 6.08 -0.44 -13.34
N ASN A 328 6.90 -1.46 -13.10
CA ASN A 328 6.50 -2.85 -13.32
C ASN A 328 5.21 -3.15 -12.55
N HIS A 329 5.11 -2.62 -11.32
CA HIS A 329 3.90 -2.66 -10.51
C HIS A 329 3.59 -1.29 -9.96
N THR A 330 2.39 -0.79 -10.24
CA THR A 330 1.85 0.45 -9.70
C THR A 330 0.52 0.21 -9.02
N ALA A 331 0.30 0.82 -7.86
CA ALA A 331 -0.98 0.82 -7.19
C ALA A 331 -1.42 2.25 -6.84
N LEU A 332 -2.71 2.54 -7.02
CA LEU A 332 -3.34 3.79 -6.62
C LEU A 332 -4.48 3.46 -5.66
N ARG A 333 -4.59 4.21 -4.57
CA ARG A 333 -5.61 3.97 -3.54
C ARG A 333 -6.23 5.28 -3.08
N ILE A 334 -7.54 5.23 -2.85
CA ILE A 334 -8.29 6.28 -2.16
C ILE A 334 -8.96 5.65 -0.93
N GLU A 335 -8.68 6.21 0.23
CA GLU A 335 -9.33 5.92 1.52
C GLU A 335 -10.30 7.07 1.82
N ARG A 336 -11.56 6.73 2.11
CA ARG A 336 -12.61 7.68 2.49
C ARG A 336 -13.04 7.40 3.92
N ASN A 337 -13.08 8.45 4.74
CA ASN A 337 -13.65 8.46 6.08
C ASN A 337 -14.58 9.68 6.21
N GLY A 338 -15.87 9.50 5.90
CA GLY A 338 -16.84 10.60 5.81
C GLY A 338 -16.55 11.53 4.63
N ASN A 339 -16.17 12.77 4.91
CA ASN A 339 -15.72 13.73 3.90
C ASN A 339 -14.20 13.80 3.79
N HIS A 340 -13.48 13.05 4.62
CA HIS A 340 -12.03 13.03 4.65
C HIS A 340 -11.50 12.00 3.65
N TYR A 341 -10.67 12.44 2.70
CA TYR A 341 -10.08 11.59 1.69
C TYR A 341 -8.57 11.58 1.83
N ARG A 342 -8.01 10.38 1.88
CA ARG A 342 -6.58 10.13 1.85
C ARG A 342 -6.23 9.40 0.56
N VAL A 343 -5.30 9.98 -0.19
CA VAL A 343 -4.93 9.52 -1.52
C VAL A 343 -3.50 9.00 -1.47
N LEU A 344 -3.31 7.79 -2.00
CA LEU A 344 -2.13 6.98 -1.77
C LEU A 344 -1.63 6.36 -3.07
N TYR A 345 -0.32 6.17 -3.17
CA TYR A 345 0.36 5.56 -4.31
C TYR A 345 1.44 4.59 -3.86
N ALA A 346 1.64 3.51 -4.61
CA ALA A 346 2.79 2.63 -4.45
C ALA A 346 3.33 2.25 -5.83
N SER A 347 4.66 2.10 -5.94
CA SER A 347 5.29 1.62 -7.17
C SER A 347 6.59 0.90 -6.88
N GLY A 348 6.94 -0.10 -7.68
CA GLY A 348 8.21 -0.78 -7.57
C GLY A 348 8.40 -1.92 -8.56
N ALA A 349 9.59 -2.51 -8.54
CA ALA A 349 9.92 -3.70 -9.32
C ALA A 349 9.16 -4.95 -8.85
N SER A 350 8.78 -4.99 -7.57
CA SER A 350 7.93 -6.03 -6.96
C SER A 350 6.56 -5.46 -6.60
N ARG A 351 5.57 -6.33 -6.35
CA ARG A 351 4.25 -5.91 -5.89
C ARG A 351 4.38 -5.20 -4.55
N ASN A 352 4.24 -3.89 -4.60
CA ASN A 352 4.51 -3.05 -3.46
C ASN A 352 3.25 -2.87 -2.61
N THR A 353 3.34 -3.16 -1.32
CA THR A 353 2.26 -2.95 -0.33
C THR A 353 2.46 -1.66 0.47
N ALA A 354 3.65 -1.04 0.36
CA ALA A 354 4.00 0.21 1.02
C ALA A 354 3.45 1.40 0.23
N PHE A 355 2.27 1.88 0.64
CA PHE A 355 1.69 3.08 0.06
C PHE A 355 2.31 4.36 0.65
N HIS A 356 2.70 5.27 -0.23
CA HIS A 356 3.04 6.65 0.09
C HIS A 356 1.79 7.53 -0.01
N GLU A 357 1.60 8.41 0.96
CA GLU A 357 0.54 9.40 0.90
C GLU A 357 0.90 10.51 -0.09
N VAL A 358 -0.03 10.79 -1.00
CA VAL A 358 0.07 11.86 -1.99
C VAL A 358 -0.58 13.12 -1.45
N VAL A 359 -1.80 13.00 -0.93
CA VAL A 359 -2.55 14.11 -0.34
C VAL A 359 -3.63 13.59 0.59
N THR A 360 -3.92 14.38 1.63
CA THR A 360 -5.07 14.22 2.49
C THR A 360 -5.90 15.50 2.43
N ARG A 361 -7.20 15.40 2.09
CA ARG A 361 -8.07 16.56 1.90
C ARG A 361 -9.54 16.22 2.17
N ASP A 362 -10.27 17.18 2.72
CA ASP A 362 -11.72 17.07 2.83
C ASP A 362 -12.39 17.45 1.50
N LEU A 363 -13.24 16.57 0.98
CA LEU A 363 -13.94 16.78 -0.29
C LEU A 363 -15.46 16.71 -0.08
N SER A 364 -16.16 17.75 -0.53
CA SER A 364 -17.62 17.89 -0.40
C SER A 364 -18.36 17.20 -1.55
N PHE A 365 -18.18 15.88 -1.71
CA PHE A 365 -18.94 15.05 -2.64
C PHE A 365 -19.15 13.62 -2.11
N ASN A 366 -20.22 12.97 -2.57
CA ASN A 366 -20.68 11.66 -2.15
C ASN A 366 -20.57 10.63 -3.29
N PRO A 367 -19.41 9.96 -3.46
CA PRO A 367 -19.21 9.03 -4.55
C PRO A 367 -20.20 7.86 -4.47
N LYS A 368 -20.90 7.62 -5.58
CA LYS A 368 -21.80 6.47 -5.78
C LYS A 368 -21.18 5.42 -6.69
N TYR A 369 -20.10 5.77 -7.37
CA TYR A 369 -19.41 4.90 -8.33
C TYR A 369 -17.90 5.02 -8.14
N ALA A 370 -17.21 3.90 -8.35
CA ALA A 370 -15.77 3.85 -8.57
C ALA A 370 -15.51 3.29 -9.97
N GLY A 371 -14.56 3.87 -10.69
CA GLY A 371 -14.21 3.43 -12.04
C GLY A 371 -12.72 3.51 -12.31
N ILE A 372 -12.30 2.79 -13.34
CA ILE A 372 -10.94 2.83 -13.86
C ILE A 372 -10.96 3.36 -15.28
N PHE A 373 -9.91 4.10 -15.63
CA PHE A 373 -9.81 4.78 -16.90
C PHE A 373 -8.39 4.81 -17.42
N ALA A 374 -8.28 5.00 -18.74
CA ALA A 374 -7.07 5.39 -19.43
C ALA A 374 -7.45 6.42 -20.51
N LEU A 375 -6.76 7.54 -20.57
CA LEU A 375 -7.06 8.61 -21.53
C LEU A 375 -5.79 9.37 -21.95
N LYS A 376 -5.89 10.14 -23.04
CA LYS A 376 -4.84 11.04 -23.56
C LYS A 376 -5.33 12.48 -23.76
N GLY A 377 -6.30 12.91 -22.95
CA GLY A 377 -6.94 14.21 -23.09
C GLY A 377 -7.56 14.41 -24.47
N TYR A 378 -7.53 15.64 -24.97
CA TYR A 378 -8.05 15.99 -26.29
C TYR A 378 -6.99 16.02 -27.39
N VAL A 379 -5.84 15.37 -27.16
CA VAL A 379 -4.68 15.41 -28.04
C VAL A 379 -4.74 14.29 -29.09
N ASP A 380 -4.85 14.67 -30.36
CA ASP A 380 -5.02 13.73 -31.48
C ASP A 380 -3.72 13.03 -31.88
N ASP A 381 -2.57 13.72 -31.84
CA ASP A 381 -1.27 13.22 -32.31
C ASP A 381 -0.53 12.30 -31.32
N THR A 382 -0.90 12.32 -30.04
CA THR A 382 -0.35 11.40 -29.04
C THR A 382 -0.73 9.96 -29.37
N ALA A 383 0.25 9.05 -29.45
CA ALA A 383 -0.01 7.63 -29.69
C ALA A 383 -0.90 7.01 -28.59
N VAL A 384 -1.77 6.08 -28.96
CA VAL A 384 -2.58 5.32 -28.00
C VAL A 384 -1.70 4.25 -27.34
N MET A 385 -1.74 4.19 -26.01
CA MET A 385 -0.97 3.27 -25.18
C MET A 385 -1.90 2.30 -24.46
N ALA A 386 -1.52 1.04 -24.38
CA ALA A 386 -2.22 0.03 -23.60
C ALA A 386 -1.88 0.16 -22.11
N VAL A 387 -2.87 -0.07 -21.25
CA VAL A 387 -2.75 -0.02 -19.79
C VAL A 387 -3.30 -1.31 -19.21
N LYS A 388 -2.46 -2.08 -18.52
CA LYS A 388 -2.80 -3.39 -17.98
C LYS A 388 -3.26 -3.25 -16.53
N PHE A 389 -4.57 -3.29 -16.29
CA PHE A 389 -5.13 -3.36 -14.95
C PHE A 389 -5.15 -4.81 -14.48
N LYS A 390 -4.48 -5.10 -13.37
CA LYS A 390 -4.42 -6.44 -12.77
C LYS A 390 -5.67 -6.74 -11.96
N SER A 391 -6.02 -5.82 -11.07
CA SER A 391 -7.14 -5.98 -10.15
C SER A 391 -7.67 -4.66 -9.63
N VAL A 392 -8.91 -4.69 -9.13
CA VAL A 392 -9.53 -3.61 -8.36
C VAL A 392 -10.05 -4.18 -7.04
N GLU A 393 -9.81 -3.46 -5.96
CA GLU A 393 -10.25 -3.80 -4.60
C GLU A 393 -11.12 -2.67 -4.06
N ILE A 394 -12.30 -2.99 -3.53
CA ILE A 394 -13.23 -2.06 -2.91
C ILE A 394 -13.66 -2.67 -1.58
N ASN A 395 -13.20 -2.07 -0.48
CA ASN A 395 -13.52 -2.49 0.88
C ASN A 395 -14.41 -1.42 1.49
N ALA A 396 -15.68 -1.72 1.73
CA ALA A 396 -16.58 -0.82 2.44
C ALA A 396 -16.66 -1.26 3.90
N GLU A 397 -16.31 -0.37 4.81
CA GLU A 397 -16.39 -0.64 6.25
C GLU A 397 -17.81 -0.55 6.78
#